data_AF-A0A420S5S7-F1
#
_entry.id   AF-A0A420S5S7-F1
#
_cell.length_a   1.000
_cell.length_b   1.000
_cell.length_c   1.000
_cell.angle_alpha   90.00
_cell.angle_beta   90.00
_cell.angle_gamma   90.00
#
_symmetry.space_group_name_H-M   'P 1'
#
loop_
_entity.id
_entity.type
_entity.pdbx_description
1 polymer ?
#
loop_
_entity_poly.entity_id
_entity_poly.type
_entity_poly.pdbx_seq_one_letter_code
_entity_poly.pdbx_strand_id
1 'polypeptide(L)'
;MSSESENNVPDEVVIPNGDIILVVGQEKLRIQVSSQFLTLASPVFDAMLNLTFSEGIKLHESNELLVDIKLPEDDGLATAQALKTIYGSDPSMLFLDPDEIQKVSILADKYDMSPSFSMAATDWMNCEPANLDQAWKLMTASYWLNLEDSFRTMSEHVVVKMNHAQIFRLAQKTHDVGLGLKLGMALLLLHHALSQHMAHPKGGQCLCCFKITADDPVGMQPGCPNPSNHLSG
;
A
#
# COMPACT_ATOMS: atom_id res chain seq x y z
N MET A 1 -0.96 -39.57 -23.80
CA MET A 1 -1.14 -38.33 -24.59
C MET A 1 -2.30 -37.57 -24.00
N SER A 2 -2.14 -36.24 -23.94
CA SER A 2 -3.02 -35.21 -23.36
C SER A 2 -2.85 -35.09 -21.83
N SER A 3 -2.39 -34.00 -21.22
CA SER A 3 -2.21 -32.61 -21.67
C SER A 3 -1.51 -31.80 -20.55
N GLU A 4 -0.17 -31.87 -20.42
CA GLU A 4 0.58 -31.06 -19.44
C GLU A 4 1.31 -29.86 -20.07
N SER A 5 1.12 -29.60 -21.36
CA SER A 5 1.89 -28.60 -22.10
C SER A 5 1.13 -27.29 -22.39
N GLU A 6 0.12 -26.93 -21.61
CA GLU A 6 -0.70 -25.73 -21.89
C GLU A 6 -0.48 -24.51 -20.99
N ASN A 7 0.30 -24.57 -19.89
CA ASN A 7 0.37 -23.46 -18.93
C ASN A 7 1.78 -22.95 -18.58
N ASN A 8 2.73 -22.94 -19.53
CA ASN A 8 4.06 -22.36 -19.28
C ASN A 8 4.20 -20.90 -19.73
N VAL A 9 3.11 -20.29 -20.21
CA VAL A 9 3.09 -18.87 -20.59
C VAL A 9 2.67 -18.06 -19.37
N PRO A 10 3.43 -17.01 -18.98
CA PRO A 10 3.00 -16.10 -17.92
C PRO A 10 1.76 -15.32 -18.33
N ASP A 11 0.83 -15.11 -17.40
CA ASP A 11 -0.33 -14.25 -17.59
C ASP A 11 0.11 -12.78 -17.65
N GLU A 12 1.11 -12.44 -16.83
CA GLU A 12 1.69 -11.10 -16.75
C GLU A 12 3.21 -11.15 -16.85
N VAL A 13 3.80 -10.26 -17.64
CA VAL A 13 5.25 -10.15 -17.80
C VAL A 13 5.70 -8.78 -17.28
N VAL A 14 6.35 -8.78 -16.12
CA VAL A 14 7.00 -7.57 -15.59
C VAL A 14 8.36 -7.38 -16.24
N ILE A 15 9.17 -8.45 -16.24
CA ILE A 15 10.51 -8.48 -16.81
C ILE A 15 10.60 -9.63 -17.82
N PRO A 16 10.74 -9.33 -19.13
CA PRO A 16 10.95 -10.36 -20.14
C PRO A 16 12.19 -11.20 -19.83
N ASN A 17 12.07 -12.53 -19.96
CA ASN A 17 13.12 -13.50 -19.63
C ASN A 17 13.55 -13.49 -18.14
N GLY A 18 12.69 -13.03 -17.24
CA GLY A 18 12.87 -13.23 -15.81
C GLY A 18 12.98 -14.71 -15.45
N ASP A 19 13.76 -15.01 -14.42
CA ASP A 19 14.11 -16.36 -13.93
C ASP A 19 13.10 -16.93 -12.92
N ILE A 20 12.09 -16.13 -12.53
CA ILE A 20 11.04 -16.53 -11.58
C ILE A 20 9.64 -16.32 -12.18
N ILE A 21 8.74 -17.25 -11.85
CA ILE A 21 7.29 -17.05 -11.94
C ILE A 21 6.72 -16.95 -10.53
N LEU A 22 6.14 -15.80 -10.18
CA LEU A 22 5.29 -15.71 -9.00
C LEU A 22 3.92 -16.30 -9.35
N VAL A 23 3.46 -17.27 -8.56
CA VAL A 23 2.13 -17.87 -8.66
C VAL A 23 1.30 -17.33 -7.51
N VAL A 24 0.46 -16.34 -7.80
CA VAL A 24 -0.13 -15.45 -6.80
C VAL A 24 -1.64 -15.70 -6.64
N GLY A 25 -2.10 -15.64 -5.39
CA GLY A 25 -3.51 -15.72 -5.05
C GLY A 25 -4.17 -17.07 -5.30
N GLN A 26 -5.48 -17.12 -5.09
CA GLN A 26 -6.28 -18.33 -5.31
C GLN A 26 -6.49 -18.62 -6.80
N GLU A 27 -6.51 -17.55 -7.60
CA GLU A 27 -6.55 -17.55 -9.05
C GLU A 27 -5.26 -18.09 -9.69
N LYS A 28 -4.16 -18.14 -8.91
CA LYS A 28 -2.83 -18.59 -9.36
C LYS A 28 -2.30 -17.80 -10.54
N LEU A 29 -2.47 -16.48 -10.50
CA LEU A 29 -1.97 -15.59 -11.54
C LEU A 29 -0.44 -15.77 -11.65
N ARG A 30 0.05 -16.06 -12.85
CA ARG A 30 1.46 -16.34 -13.14
C ARG A 30 2.14 -15.06 -13.63
N ILE A 31 3.00 -14.49 -12.79
CA ILE A 31 3.70 -13.23 -13.06
C ILE A 31 5.19 -13.52 -13.28
N GLN A 32 5.70 -13.26 -14.49
CA GLN A 32 7.13 -13.40 -14.79
C GLN A 32 7.92 -12.17 -14.35
N VAL A 33 8.97 -12.41 -13.58
CA VAL A 33 9.84 -11.39 -12.98
C VAL A 33 11.26 -11.93 -12.78
N SER A 34 12.22 -11.05 -12.52
CA SER A 34 13.58 -11.45 -12.16
C SER A 34 13.76 -11.52 -10.64
N SER A 35 14.44 -12.55 -10.15
CA SER A 35 14.87 -12.71 -8.76
C SER A 35 15.68 -11.51 -8.28
N GLN A 36 16.69 -11.09 -9.06
CA GLN A 36 17.56 -9.96 -8.76
C GLN A 36 16.77 -8.66 -8.55
N PHE A 37 15.76 -8.44 -9.37
CA PHE A 37 14.90 -7.27 -9.23
C PHE A 37 14.07 -7.33 -7.96
N LEU A 38 13.44 -8.48 -7.66
CA LEU A 38 12.66 -8.66 -6.43
C LEU A 38 13.51 -8.43 -5.17
N THR A 39 14.70 -9.03 -5.11
CA THR A 39 15.60 -8.88 -3.96
C THR A 39 16.13 -7.46 -3.80
N LEU A 40 16.32 -6.73 -4.91
CA LEU A 40 16.72 -5.32 -4.85
C LEU A 40 15.56 -4.41 -4.40
N ALA A 41 14.35 -4.70 -4.85
CA ALA A 41 13.17 -3.88 -4.60
C ALA A 41 12.55 -4.11 -3.21
N SER A 42 12.75 -5.29 -2.62
CA SER A 42 12.08 -5.73 -1.40
C SER A 42 13.03 -6.51 -0.48
N PRO A 43 13.31 -6.00 0.73
CA PRO A 43 14.02 -6.75 1.77
C PRO A 43 13.33 -8.06 2.15
N VAL A 44 12.00 -8.11 2.06
CA VAL A 44 11.23 -9.33 2.36
C VAL A 44 11.43 -10.38 1.28
N PHE A 45 11.41 -10.01 0.00
CA PHE A 45 11.75 -10.94 -1.08
C PHE A 45 13.22 -11.34 -1.06
N ASP A 46 14.14 -10.44 -0.70
CA ASP A 46 15.54 -10.79 -0.47
C ASP A 46 15.67 -11.88 0.59
N ALA A 47 15.06 -11.69 1.76
CA ALA A 47 15.06 -12.70 2.82
C ALA A 47 14.43 -14.02 2.34
N MET A 48 13.30 -13.98 1.62
CA MET A 48 12.56 -15.15 1.12
C MET A 48 13.33 -15.95 0.06
N LEU A 49 14.01 -15.27 -0.87
CA LEU A 49 14.70 -15.91 -1.99
C LEU A 49 16.15 -16.30 -1.65
N ASN A 50 16.66 -15.87 -0.50
CA ASN A 50 17.90 -16.41 0.05
C ASN A 50 17.70 -17.83 0.60
N LEU A 51 18.80 -18.62 0.72
CA LEU A 51 18.86 -20.05 1.10
C LEU A 51 18.24 -20.43 2.47
N THR A 52 17.58 -19.50 3.14
CA THR A 52 16.94 -19.69 4.45
C THR A 52 15.55 -20.31 4.33
N PHE A 53 14.83 -20.04 3.23
CA PHE A 53 13.46 -20.51 3.02
C PHE A 53 13.38 -21.53 1.87
N SER A 54 12.28 -22.29 1.84
CA SER A 54 12.02 -23.28 0.79
C SER A 54 12.08 -22.69 -0.61
N GLU A 55 11.63 -21.45 -0.74
CA GLU A 55 11.63 -20.64 -1.95
C GLU A 55 13.06 -20.41 -2.46
N GLY A 56 13.96 -19.96 -1.59
CA GLY A 56 15.37 -19.74 -1.93
C GLY A 56 16.14 -21.04 -2.16
N ILE A 57 15.90 -22.09 -1.38
CA ILE A 57 16.48 -23.42 -1.64
C ILE A 57 16.08 -23.90 -3.03
N LYS A 58 14.78 -23.81 -3.36
CA LYS A 58 14.27 -24.18 -4.68
C LYS A 58 14.91 -23.35 -5.78
N LEU A 59 15.06 -22.04 -5.60
CA LEU A 59 15.68 -21.16 -6.58
C LEU A 59 17.13 -21.55 -6.87
N HIS A 60 17.90 -21.89 -5.83
CA HIS A 60 19.34 -22.17 -5.96
C HIS A 60 19.68 -23.62 -6.33
N GLU A 61 18.87 -24.60 -5.93
CA GLU A 61 19.11 -26.02 -6.18
C GLU A 61 18.40 -26.55 -7.45
N SER A 62 17.49 -25.76 -8.02
CA SER A 62 16.78 -26.15 -9.24
C SER A 62 17.70 -26.08 -10.46
N ASN A 63 17.61 -27.10 -11.31
CA ASN A 63 18.19 -27.09 -12.66
C ASN A 63 17.19 -26.52 -13.70
N GLU A 64 16.06 -25.98 -13.26
CA GLU A 64 15.03 -25.38 -14.13
C GLU A 64 15.47 -23.99 -14.59
N LEU A 65 15.08 -23.64 -15.82
CA LEU A 65 15.32 -22.30 -16.37
C LEU A 65 14.42 -21.22 -15.73
N LEU A 66 13.31 -21.63 -15.12
CA LEU A 66 12.26 -20.78 -14.56
C LEU A 66 11.73 -21.45 -13.28
N VAL A 67 11.74 -20.73 -12.17
CA VAL A 67 11.33 -21.27 -10.86
C VAL A 67 10.01 -20.66 -10.41
N ASP A 68 9.01 -21.50 -10.15
CA ASP A 68 7.73 -21.06 -9.58
C ASP A 68 7.86 -20.80 -8.06
N ILE A 69 7.47 -19.59 -7.61
CA ILE A 69 7.36 -19.18 -6.19
C ILE A 69 5.89 -18.92 -5.87
N LYS A 70 5.34 -19.53 -4.82
CA LYS A 70 3.89 -19.50 -4.52
C LYS A 70 3.57 -18.47 -3.46
N LEU A 71 2.63 -17.57 -3.76
CA LEU A 71 2.16 -16.51 -2.85
C LEU A 71 0.62 -16.56 -2.72
N PRO A 72 0.06 -17.60 -2.07
CA PRO A 72 -1.38 -17.88 -2.10
C PRO A 72 -2.24 -16.88 -1.33
N GLU A 73 -1.64 -16.08 -0.45
CA GLU A 73 -2.34 -15.10 0.40
C GLU A 73 -2.42 -13.71 -0.22
N ASP A 74 -1.70 -13.47 -1.32
CA ASP A 74 -1.64 -12.17 -1.98
C ASP A 74 -2.68 -12.03 -3.08
N ASP A 75 -3.01 -10.78 -3.40
CA ASP A 75 -3.84 -10.42 -4.55
C ASP A 75 -2.96 -10.39 -5.81
N GLY A 76 -3.27 -11.22 -6.80
CA GLY A 76 -2.46 -11.34 -8.01
C GLY A 76 -2.42 -10.06 -8.83
N LEU A 77 -3.57 -9.39 -9.00
CA LEU A 77 -3.64 -8.16 -9.79
C LEU A 77 -2.84 -7.03 -9.12
N ALA A 78 -3.03 -6.83 -7.81
CA ALA A 78 -2.29 -5.83 -7.07
C ALA A 78 -0.78 -6.14 -7.04
N THR A 79 -0.40 -7.42 -7.00
CA THR A 79 1.02 -7.83 -7.10
C THR A 79 1.60 -7.47 -8.45
N ALA A 80 0.90 -7.77 -9.55
CA ALA A 80 1.32 -7.39 -10.89
C ALA A 80 1.43 -5.85 -11.04
N GLN A 81 0.43 -5.11 -10.56
CA GLN A 81 0.40 -3.65 -10.59
C GLN A 81 1.57 -3.05 -9.78
N ALA A 82 1.81 -3.55 -8.57
CA ALA A 82 2.93 -3.14 -7.73
C ALA A 82 4.26 -3.29 -8.46
N LEU A 83 4.54 -4.51 -8.96
CA LEU A 83 5.81 -4.83 -9.64
C LEU A 83 5.99 -4.08 -10.96
N LYS A 84 4.94 -3.93 -11.77
CA LYS A 84 4.99 -3.11 -12.99
C LYS A 84 5.23 -1.63 -12.69
N THR A 85 4.66 -1.12 -11.59
CA THR A 85 4.87 0.27 -11.15
C THR A 85 6.34 0.52 -10.81
N ILE A 86 6.93 -0.31 -9.94
CA ILE A 86 8.32 -0.11 -9.50
C ILE A 86 9.35 -0.40 -10.60
N TYR A 87 9.04 -1.33 -11.53
CA TYR A 87 9.91 -1.58 -12.67
C TYR A 87 9.75 -0.53 -13.79
N GLY A 88 8.57 0.09 -13.90
CA GLY A 88 8.26 1.06 -14.95
C GLY A 88 8.01 0.44 -16.32
N SER A 89 7.57 -0.82 -16.40
CA SER A 89 7.27 -1.49 -17.69
C SER A 89 5.96 -1.05 -18.32
N ASP A 90 5.05 -0.45 -17.56
CA ASP A 90 3.71 -0.14 -18.01
C ASP A 90 3.28 1.27 -17.55
N PRO A 91 3.22 2.26 -18.46
CA PRO A 91 2.79 3.61 -18.13
C PRO A 91 1.36 3.69 -17.61
N SER A 92 0.51 2.69 -17.86
CA SER A 92 -0.86 2.68 -17.35
C SER A 92 -0.93 2.60 -15.82
N MET A 93 0.15 2.15 -15.18
CA MET A 93 0.27 2.07 -13.72
C MET A 93 0.27 3.44 -13.02
N LEU A 94 0.41 4.54 -13.76
CA LEU A 94 0.24 5.90 -13.20
C LEU A 94 -1.24 6.30 -13.06
N PHE A 95 -2.17 5.53 -13.64
CA PHE A 95 -3.60 5.86 -13.67
C PHE A 95 -4.46 4.88 -12.88
N LEU A 96 -3.88 4.26 -11.84
CA LEU A 96 -4.61 3.39 -10.93
C LEU A 96 -5.73 4.16 -10.21
N ASP A 97 -6.86 3.51 -10.00
CA ASP A 97 -7.95 4.07 -9.21
C ASP A 97 -7.66 3.96 -7.69
N PRO A 98 -8.42 4.66 -6.82
CA PRO A 98 -8.17 4.62 -5.38
C PRO A 98 -8.25 3.23 -4.72
N ASP A 99 -9.01 2.28 -5.27
CA ASP A 99 -9.07 0.90 -4.78
C ASP A 99 -7.79 0.14 -5.12
N GLU A 100 -7.34 0.28 -6.36
CA GLU A 100 -6.09 -0.30 -6.86
C GLU A 100 -4.88 0.26 -6.10
N ILE A 101 -4.79 1.59 -5.94
CA ILE A 101 -3.75 2.26 -5.16
C ILE A 101 -3.71 1.73 -3.73
N GLN A 102 -4.87 1.55 -3.09
CA GLN A 102 -4.93 1.01 -1.73
C GLN A 102 -4.40 -0.42 -1.66
N LYS A 103 -4.79 -1.30 -2.58
CA LYS A 103 -4.30 -2.69 -2.60
C LYS A 103 -2.80 -2.77 -2.85
N VAL A 104 -2.29 -1.98 -3.80
CA VAL A 104 -0.85 -1.88 -4.07
C VAL A 104 -0.10 -1.37 -2.86
N SER A 105 -0.62 -0.38 -2.14
CA SER A 105 0.03 0.15 -0.93
C SER A 105 0.12 -0.87 0.21
N ILE A 106 -0.89 -1.73 0.37
CA ILE A 106 -0.86 -2.82 1.36
C ILE A 106 0.25 -3.82 1.02
N LEU A 107 0.41 -4.17 -0.27
CA LEU A 107 1.51 -5.03 -0.71
C LEU A 107 2.87 -4.35 -0.52
N ALA A 108 2.95 -3.06 -0.82
CA ALA A 108 4.18 -2.29 -0.62
C ALA A 108 4.62 -2.31 0.86
N ASP A 109 3.69 -2.15 1.80
CA ASP A 109 3.97 -2.27 3.24
C ASP A 109 4.35 -3.71 3.64
N LYS A 110 3.58 -4.72 3.18
CA LYS A 110 3.84 -6.14 3.46
C LYS A 110 5.24 -6.58 3.05
N TYR A 111 5.72 -6.11 1.91
CA TYR A 111 7.00 -6.49 1.33
C TYR A 111 8.10 -5.44 1.55
N ASP A 112 7.85 -4.41 2.38
CA ASP A 112 8.79 -3.31 2.67
C ASP A 112 9.36 -2.64 1.41
N MET A 113 8.47 -2.34 0.46
CA MET A 113 8.77 -1.70 -0.83
C MET A 113 8.34 -0.23 -0.90
N SER A 114 7.79 0.35 0.16
CA SER A 114 7.20 1.69 0.16
C SER A 114 8.10 2.78 -0.46
N PRO A 115 9.43 2.85 -0.19
CA PRO A 115 10.31 3.84 -0.81
C PRO A 115 10.35 3.78 -2.35
N SER A 116 10.20 2.59 -2.92
CA SER A 116 10.26 2.35 -4.37
C SER A 116 9.08 2.98 -5.13
N PHE A 117 7.99 3.32 -4.42
CA PHE A 117 6.80 3.93 -5.01
C PHE A 117 6.82 5.47 -5.04
N SER A 118 7.83 6.13 -4.47
CA SER A 118 7.86 7.59 -4.30
C SER A 118 7.46 8.38 -5.57
N MET A 119 7.96 7.98 -6.74
CA MET A 119 7.60 8.62 -8.01
C MET A 119 6.14 8.40 -8.40
N ALA A 120 5.67 7.15 -8.46
CA ALA A 120 4.30 6.84 -8.86
C ALA A 120 3.28 7.40 -7.86
N ALA A 121 3.59 7.29 -6.56
CA ALA A 121 2.74 7.78 -5.50
C ALA A 121 2.57 9.30 -5.52
N THR A 122 3.56 10.06 -5.99
CA THR A 122 3.41 11.51 -6.18
C THR A 122 2.30 11.81 -7.18
N ASP A 123 2.23 11.06 -8.28
CA ASP A 123 1.19 11.23 -9.31
C ASP A 123 -0.17 10.71 -8.82
N TRP A 124 -0.22 9.53 -8.19
CA TRP A 124 -1.44 8.97 -7.61
C TRP A 124 -2.11 9.89 -6.59
N MET A 125 -1.32 10.59 -5.77
CA MET A 125 -1.82 11.48 -4.73
C MET A 125 -2.18 12.88 -5.25
N ASN A 126 -1.90 13.17 -6.52
CA ASN A 126 -2.28 14.43 -7.17
C ASN A 126 -3.72 14.40 -7.69
N CYS A 127 -4.67 14.13 -6.79
CA CYS A 127 -6.08 14.09 -7.10
C CYS A 127 -6.94 14.62 -5.94
N GLU A 128 -8.18 15.01 -6.25
CA GLU A 128 -9.18 15.28 -5.23
C GLU A 128 -10.14 14.07 -5.12
N PRO A 129 -10.26 13.43 -3.94
CA PRO A 129 -11.16 12.31 -3.78
C PRO A 129 -12.63 12.74 -3.94
N ALA A 130 -13.37 12.02 -4.78
CA ALA A 130 -14.76 12.36 -5.11
C ALA A 130 -15.70 12.19 -3.90
N ASN A 131 -15.40 11.26 -3.00
CA ASN A 131 -16.24 10.91 -1.86
C ASN A 131 -15.40 10.43 -0.66
N LEU A 132 -16.07 10.17 0.46
CA LEU A 132 -15.45 9.74 1.72
C LEU A 132 -14.71 8.40 1.60
N ASP A 133 -15.24 7.45 0.80
CA ASP A 133 -14.62 6.14 0.59
C ASP A 133 -13.28 6.28 -0.14
N GLN A 134 -13.23 7.06 -1.22
CA GLN A 134 -11.98 7.35 -1.92
C GLN A 134 -10.97 8.10 -1.05
N ALA A 135 -11.43 9.10 -0.28
CA ALA A 135 -10.56 9.82 0.66
C ALA A 135 -9.96 8.88 1.71
N TRP A 136 -10.75 7.96 2.24
CA TRP A 136 -10.29 6.94 3.18
C TRP A 136 -9.24 6.02 2.56
N LYS A 137 -9.49 5.53 1.34
CA LYS A 137 -8.56 4.65 0.61
C LYS A 137 -7.22 5.33 0.38
N LEU A 138 -7.22 6.54 -0.20
CA LEU A 138 -5.99 7.31 -0.47
C LEU A 138 -5.25 7.72 0.82
N MET A 139 -5.98 8.02 1.90
CA MET A 139 -5.38 8.28 3.21
C MET A 139 -4.67 7.04 3.74
N THR A 140 -5.32 5.87 3.74
CA THR A 140 -4.67 4.63 4.19
C THR A 140 -3.52 4.21 3.28
N ALA A 141 -3.63 4.44 1.96
CA ALA A 141 -2.53 4.21 1.05
C ALA A 141 -1.32 5.10 1.35
N SER A 142 -1.56 6.37 1.68
CA SER A 142 -0.51 7.29 2.13
C SER A 142 0.14 6.84 3.44
N TYR A 143 -0.61 6.18 4.34
CA TYR A 143 -0.07 5.62 5.57
C TYR A 143 0.93 4.48 5.29
N TRP A 144 0.51 3.50 4.48
CA TRP A 144 1.33 2.32 4.12
C TRP A 144 2.53 2.67 3.24
N LEU A 145 2.37 3.65 2.34
CA LEU A 145 3.48 4.18 1.53
C LEU A 145 4.37 5.18 2.29
N ASN A 146 4.04 5.49 3.55
CA ASN A 146 4.77 6.45 4.39
C ASN A 146 4.89 7.86 3.78
N LEU A 147 3.81 8.36 3.17
CA LEU A 147 3.73 9.67 2.52
C LEU A 147 3.11 10.70 3.47
N GLU A 148 3.95 11.44 4.19
CA GLU A 148 3.49 12.33 5.26
C GLU A 148 2.52 13.43 4.78
N ASP A 149 2.88 14.13 3.70
CA ASP A 149 2.08 15.25 3.16
C ASP A 149 0.78 14.76 2.51
N SER A 150 0.85 13.66 1.76
CA SER A 150 -0.33 13.02 1.16
C SER A 150 -1.27 12.49 2.24
N PHE A 151 -0.74 11.89 3.31
CA PHE A 151 -1.56 11.41 4.42
C PHE A 151 -2.29 12.57 5.11
N ARG A 152 -1.59 13.67 5.36
CA ARG A 152 -2.21 14.87 5.91
C ARG A 152 -3.31 15.40 5.00
N THR A 153 -3.02 15.53 3.71
CA THR A 153 -3.98 16.05 2.72
C THR A 153 -5.23 15.16 2.63
N MET A 154 -5.04 13.85 2.52
CA MET A 154 -6.16 12.91 2.39
C MET A 154 -6.96 12.77 3.68
N SER A 155 -6.32 12.82 4.85
CA SER A 155 -7.03 12.84 6.14
C SER A 155 -7.85 14.11 6.32
N GLU A 156 -7.40 15.26 5.82
CA GLU A 156 -8.23 16.47 5.77
C GLU A 156 -9.48 16.26 4.90
N HIS A 157 -9.35 15.63 3.72
CA HIS A 157 -10.51 15.29 2.90
C HIS A 157 -11.50 14.38 3.63
N VAL A 158 -11.01 13.41 4.43
CA VAL A 158 -11.86 12.57 5.28
C VAL A 158 -12.59 13.40 6.35
N VAL A 159 -11.89 14.32 7.02
CA VAL A 159 -12.47 15.24 8.03
C VAL A 159 -13.52 16.17 7.43
N VAL A 160 -13.28 16.70 6.23
CA VAL A 160 -14.21 17.62 5.55
C VAL A 160 -15.45 16.88 5.05
N LYS A 161 -15.29 15.67 4.52
CA LYS A 161 -16.40 14.84 3.98
C LYS A 161 -17.02 13.91 5.03
N MET A 162 -16.73 14.17 6.31
CA MET A 162 -17.00 13.29 7.44
C MET A 162 -18.48 12.92 7.58
N ASN A 163 -18.74 11.62 7.68
CA ASN A 163 -20.01 11.05 8.11
C ASN A 163 -19.71 9.98 9.15
N HIS A 164 -20.08 10.21 10.41
CA HIS A 164 -19.69 9.35 11.54
C HIS A 164 -20.04 7.87 11.32
N ALA A 165 -21.25 7.57 10.82
CA ALA A 165 -21.68 6.20 10.58
C ALA A 165 -20.85 5.51 9.47
N GLN A 166 -20.46 6.27 8.44
CA GLN A 166 -19.62 5.73 7.37
C GLN A 166 -18.17 5.50 7.82
N ILE A 167 -17.61 6.35 8.70
CA ILE A 167 -16.25 6.13 9.23
C ILE A 167 -16.12 4.81 9.96
N PHE A 168 -17.04 4.49 10.87
CA PHE A 168 -16.97 3.22 11.60
C PHE A 168 -17.00 2.03 10.64
N ARG A 169 -17.82 2.10 9.58
CA ARG A 169 -17.88 1.06 8.55
C ARG A 169 -16.58 0.95 7.75
N LEU A 170 -15.96 2.07 7.40
CA LEU A 170 -14.68 2.09 6.66
C LEU A 170 -13.54 1.55 7.53
N ALA A 171 -13.49 1.97 8.80
CA ALA A 171 -12.55 1.48 9.79
C ALA A 171 -12.61 -0.05 9.96
N GLN A 172 -13.81 -0.61 10.09
CA GLN A 172 -14.01 -2.06 10.22
C GLN A 172 -13.65 -2.87 8.97
N LYS A 173 -13.69 -2.23 7.79
CA LYS A 173 -13.35 -2.86 6.50
C LYS A 173 -11.90 -2.66 6.08
N THR A 174 -11.13 -1.88 6.84
CA THR A 174 -9.72 -1.65 6.55
C THR A 174 -8.96 -2.96 6.73
N HIS A 175 -7.99 -3.23 5.84
CA HIS A 175 -7.19 -4.45 5.84
C HIS A 175 -6.63 -4.79 7.24
N ASP A 176 -6.05 -3.79 7.90
CA ASP A 176 -5.78 -3.82 9.33
C ASP A 176 -6.93 -3.13 10.07
N VAL A 177 -7.81 -3.94 10.69
CA VAL A 177 -8.98 -3.43 11.44
C VAL A 177 -8.55 -2.63 12.66
N GLY A 178 -7.45 -3.00 13.32
CA GLY A 178 -6.94 -2.26 14.49
C GLY A 178 -6.48 -0.87 14.10
N LEU A 179 -5.69 -0.78 13.02
CA LEU A 179 -5.30 0.50 12.42
C LEU A 179 -6.51 1.31 11.96
N GLY A 180 -7.47 0.68 11.28
CA GLY A 180 -8.68 1.32 10.79
C GLY A 180 -9.48 1.96 11.93
N LEU A 181 -9.68 1.24 13.04
CA LEU A 181 -10.37 1.77 14.22
C LEU A 181 -9.58 2.90 14.89
N LYS A 182 -8.25 2.78 14.98
CA LYS A 182 -7.37 3.84 15.51
C LYS A 182 -7.48 5.12 14.67
N LEU A 183 -7.40 4.99 13.34
CA LEU A 183 -7.58 6.10 12.39
C LEU A 183 -8.97 6.72 12.52
N GLY A 184 -10.02 5.89 12.56
CA GLY A 184 -11.40 6.35 12.69
C GLY A 184 -11.60 7.18 13.97
N MET A 185 -11.08 6.72 15.10
CA MET A 185 -11.14 7.45 16.37
C MET A 185 -10.37 8.78 16.30
N ALA A 186 -9.14 8.77 15.77
CA ALA A 186 -8.32 9.97 15.63
C ALA A 186 -9.02 11.05 14.79
N LEU A 187 -9.60 10.68 13.66
CA LEU A 187 -10.26 11.62 12.75
C LEU A 187 -11.58 12.14 13.30
N LEU A 188 -12.30 11.35 14.10
CA LEU A 188 -13.49 11.82 14.83
C LEU A 188 -13.11 12.87 15.89
N LEU A 189 -12.03 12.63 16.65
CA LEU A 189 -11.52 13.60 17.62
C LEU A 189 -11.04 14.88 16.93
N LEU A 190 -10.31 14.76 15.83
CA LEU A 190 -9.84 15.89 15.04
C LEU A 190 -11.00 16.71 14.46
N HIS A 191 -12.00 16.03 13.87
CA HIS A 191 -13.20 16.69 13.35
C HIS A 191 -13.96 17.44 14.45
N HIS A 192 -14.10 16.84 15.64
CA HIS A 192 -14.73 17.49 16.78
C HIS A 192 -13.96 18.74 17.23
N ALA A 193 -12.65 18.63 17.42
CA ALA A 193 -11.79 19.75 17.82
C ALA A 193 -11.85 20.91 16.82
N LEU A 194 -11.75 20.61 15.52
CA LEU A 194 -11.85 21.62 14.47
C LEU A 194 -13.22 22.30 14.43
N SER A 195 -14.30 21.55 14.66
CA SER A 195 -15.67 22.08 14.65
C SER A 195 -15.96 23.03 15.82
N GLN A 196 -15.18 22.99 16.90
CA GLN A 196 -15.29 23.96 17.99
C GLN A 196 -14.74 25.34 17.61
N HIS A 197 -13.80 25.40 16.67
CA HIS A 197 -13.09 26.63 16.29
C HIS A 197 -13.41 27.12 14.88
N MET A 198 -13.95 26.27 14.01
CA MET A 198 -14.19 26.56 12.60
C MET A 198 -15.60 26.16 12.16
N ALA A 199 -16.28 27.05 11.43
CA ALA A 199 -17.57 26.73 10.80
C ALA A 199 -17.45 25.61 9.73
N HIS A 200 -16.26 25.46 9.15
CA HIS A 200 -15.89 24.39 8.23
C HIS A 200 -14.56 23.78 8.69
N PRO A 201 -14.57 22.61 9.35
CA PRO A 201 -13.36 22.01 9.92
C PRO A 201 -12.39 21.64 8.79
N LYS A 202 -11.23 22.30 8.76
CA LYS A 202 -10.14 22.02 7.81
C LYS A 202 -8.83 21.83 8.55
N GLY A 203 -8.15 20.74 8.26
CA GLY A 203 -6.90 20.33 8.89
C GLY A 203 -6.76 18.81 8.89
N GLY A 204 -5.60 18.33 8.47
CA GLY A 204 -5.26 16.91 8.40
C GLY A 204 -4.45 16.41 9.59
N GLN A 205 -4.39 15.09 9.72
CA GLN A 205 -3.63 14.40 10.74
C GLN A 205 -2.13 14.32 10.36
N CYS A 206 -1.24 14.58 11.32
CA CYS A 206 0.21 14.39 11.14
C CYS A 206 0.55 12.89 11.24
N LEU A 207 1.14 12.33 10.18
CA LEU A 207 1.51 10.91 10.12
C LEU A 207 2.56 10.54 11.18
N CYS A 208 3.62 11.34 11.33
CA CYS A 208 4.70 11.07 12.29
C CYS A 208 4.14 10.96 13.71
N CYS A 209 3.32 11.93 14.12
CA CYS A 209 2.71 11.95 15.45
C CYS A 209 1.73 10.79 15.64
N PHE A 210 0.93 10.47 14.62
CA PHE A 210 -0.04 9.38 14.67
C PHE A 210 0.62 8.00 14.90
N LYS A 211 1.83 7.79 14.34
CA LYS A 211 2.59 6.54 14.52
C LYS A 211 3.16 6.37 15.94
N ILE A 212 3.42 7.45 16.69
CA ILE A 212 4.16 7.41 17.96
C ILE A 212 3.30 7.00 19.17
N THR A 213 2.01 7.34 19.21
CA THR A 213 1.20 7.28 20.46
C THR A 213 -0.09 6.47 20.30
N ALA A 214 -0.48 5.80 21.39
CA ALA A 214 -1.79 5.17 21.55
C ALA A 214 -2.80 6.06 22.30
N ASP A 215 -2.33 6.98 23.16
CA ASP A 215 -3.16 7.68 24.14
C ASP A 215 -3.69 9.04 23.64
N ASP A 216 -2.91 9.72 22.79
CA ASP A 216 -3.31 10.95 22.11
C ASP A 216 -3.01 10.82 20.60
N PRO A 217 -3.97 10.38 19.79
CA PRO A 217 -3.75 10.14 18.38
C PRO A 217 -3.78 11.43 17.52
N VAL A 218 -4.13 12.59 18.08
CA VAL A 218 -4.27 13.86 17.35
C VAL A 218 -3.20 14.88 17.75
N GLY A 219 -2.74 14.83 19.00
CA GLY A 219 -1.78 15.79 19.55
C GLY A 219 -0.39 15.72 18.93
N MET A 220 0.25 16.89 18.92
CA MET A 220 1.66 17.03 18.53
C MET A 220 2.56 16.33 19.53
N GLN A 221 3.47 15.48 19.02
CA GLN A 221 4.44 14.78 19.83
C GLN A 221 5.75 15.58 19.97
N PRO A 222 6.48 15.44 21.11
CA PRO A 222 7.80 16.05 21.26
C PRO A 222 8.73 15.65 20.12
N GLY A 223 9.36 16.64 19.47
CA GLY A 223 10.27 16.39 18.34
C GLY A 223 9.58 16.17 17.00
N CYS A 224 8.28 16.51 16.86
CA CYS A 224 7.60 16.50 15.57
C CYS A 224 8.39 17.34 14.54
N PRO A 225 8.76 16.78 13.38
CA PRO A 225 9.51 17.50 12.35
C PRO A 225 8.69 18.61 11.69
N ASN A 226 7.35 18.52 11.78
CA ASN A 226 6.41 19.39 11.09
C ASN A 226 5.42 20.04 12.08
N PRO A 227 5.86 20.92 12.99
CA PRO A 227 5.00 21.51 14.02
C PRO A 227 3.89 22.41 13.44
N SER A 228 4.12 23.02 12.27
CA SER A 228 3.11 23.77 11.51
C SER A 228 1.93 22.91 11.05
N ASN A 229 2.03 21.59 11.17
CA ASN A 229 0.98 20.67 10.75
C ASN A 229 -0.11 20.47 11.79
N HIS A 230 0.07 20.99 13.01
CA HIS A 230 -0.86 20.86 14.12
C HIS A 230 -1.66 22.15 14.35
N LEU A 231 -2.85 22.00 14.93
CA LEU A 231 -3.63 23.14 15.41
C LEU A 231 -2.83 23.87 16.49
N SER A 232 -2.64 25.18 16.32
CA SER A 232 -2.10 26.03 17.37
C SER A 232 -3.11 26.05 18.52
N GLY A 233 -2.68 25.60 19.70
CA GLY A 233 -3.46 25.72 20.93
C GLY A 233 -3.65 27.16 21.38
#